data_AF-A0A5K3G1T8-F1
#
_entry.id   AF-A0A5K3G1T8-F1
#
_cell.length_a   1.000
_cell.length_b   1.000
_cell.length_c   1.000
_cell.angle_alpha   90.00
_cell.angle_beta   90.00
_cell.angle_gamma   90.00
#
_symmetry.space_group_name_H-M   'P 1'
#
loop_
_entity.id
_entity.type
_entity.pdbx_description
1 polymer ?
#
loop_
_entity_poly.entity_id
_entity_poly.type
_entity_poly.pdbx_seq_one_letter_code
_entity_poly.pdbx_strand_id
1 'polypeptide(L)' 'MDIAFTLMVHDDIRQIARLLRMIYRINNYYCIHIDKRSSIEFQLAMRGVVTCFGANVELVPVEERTTGAESLCHVEVLD' A
#
# COMPACT_ATOMS: atom_id res chain seq x y z
N MET A 1 3.26 17.21 8.46
CA MET A 1 1.96 16.66 8.91
C MET A 1 2.19 15.19 8.76
N ASP A 2 2.46 14.54 9.87
CA ASP A 2 3.18 13.27 9.86
C ASP A 2 2.13 12.19 10.12
N ILE A 3 1.38 11.90 9.06
CA ILE A 3 0.29 10.93 9.06
C ILE A 3 0.78 9.67 8.36
N ALA A 4 0.51 8.51 8.97
CA ALA A 4 0.68 7.22 8.33
C ALA A 4 -0.68 6.69 7.85
N PHE A 5 -0.73 6.23 6.61
CA PHE A 5 -1.89 5.57 6.02
C PHE A 5 -1.62 4.08 5.87
N THR A 6 -2.60 3.26 6.26
CA THR A 6 -2.65 1.84 5.90
C THR A 6 -3.75 1.64 4.87
N LEU A 7 -3.41 1.15 3.69
CA LEU A 7 -4.35 0.93 2.58
C LEU A 7 -4.45 -0.56 2.28
N MET A 8 -5.61 -1.16 2.52
CA MET A 8 -5.93 -2.50 2.04
C MET A 8 -6.50 -2.43 0.61
N VAL A 9 -5.90 -3.17 -0.32
CA VAL A 9 -6.24 -3.13 -1.75
C VAL A 9 -6.43 -4.52 -2.34
N HIS A 10 -7.33 -4.67 -3.32
CA HIS A 10 -7.68 -5.99 -3.87
C HIS A 10 -7.67 -6.13 -5.41
N ASP A 11 -8.20 -5.17 -6.19
CA ASP A 11 -8.50 -5.48 -7.61
C ASP A 11 -8.28 -4.33 -8.62
N ASP A 12 -8.93 -3.17 -8.45
CA ASP A 12 -8.82 -2.10 -9.47
C ASP A 12 -7.56 -1.24 -9.32
N ILE A 13 -6.50 -1.62 -10.03
CA ILE A 13 -5.22 -0.90 -10.06
C ILE A 13 -5.36 0.58 -10.47
N ARG A 14 -6.32 0.89 -11.36
CA ARG A 14 -6.52 2.28 -11.84
C ARG A 14 -7.15 3.12 -10.75
N GLN A 15 -8.09 2.56 -10.00
CA GLN A 15 -8.69 3.23 -8.85
C GLN A 15 -7.64 3.52 -7.78
N ILE A 16 -6.80 2.54 -7.46
CA ILE A 16 -5.77 2.67 -6.42
C ILE A 16 -4.69 3.69 -6.83
N ALA A 17 -4.19 3.62 -8.06
CA ALA A 17 -3.22 4.59 -8.56
C ALA A 17 -3.77 6.02 -8.54
N ARG A 18 -5.05 6.20 -8.88
CA ARG A 18 -5.74 7.50 -8.79
C ARG A 18 -5.85 7.97 -7.34
N LEU A 19 -6.25 7.09 -6.42
CA LEU A 19 -6.35 7.41 -4.99
C LEU A 19 -5.00 7.85 -4.44
N LEU A 20 -3.95 7.05 -4.63
CA LEU A 20 -2.59 7.36 -4.20
C LEU A 20 -2.14 8.72 -4.74
N ARG A 21 -2.36 9.00 -6.03
CA ARG A 21 -2.01 10.29 -6.63
C ARG A 21 -2.75 11.48 -6.02
N MET A 22 -3.98 11.29 -5.53
CA MET A 22 -4.76 12.35 -4.89
C MET A 22 -4.31 12.62 -3.45
N ILE A 23 -3.94 11.57 -2.70
CA ILE A 23 -3.61 11.69 -1.27
C ILE A 23 -2.12 11.84 -1.00
N TYR A 24 -1.25 11.56 -1.96
CA TYR A 24 0.20 11.55 -1.78
C TYR A 24 0.75 12.91 -1.33
N ARG A 25 1.53 12.89 -0.24
CA ARG A 25 2.34 14.00 0.26
C ARG A 25 3.69 13.45 0.70
N ILE A 26 4.74 14.23 0.49
CA ILE A 26 6.12 13.80 0.77
C ILE A 26 6.41 13.56 2.26
N ASN A 27 5.65 14.21 3.17
CA ASN A 27 5.79 14.05 4.62
C ASN A 27 4.86 12.98 5.23
N ASN A 28 4.04 12.30 4.43
CA ASN A 28 3.15 11.24 4.92
C ASN A 28 3.79 9.88 4.64
N TYR A 29 3.42 8.86 5.42
CA TYR A 29 3.84 7.48 5.17
C TYR A 29 2.66 6.64 4.67
N TYR A 30 2.92 5.70 3.77
CA TYR A 30 1.89 4.85 3.16
C TYR A 30 2.31 3.38 3.16
N CYS A 31 1.63 2.57 3.97
CA CYS A 31 1.75 1.13 3.99
C CYS A 31 0.61 0.52 3.17
N ILE A 32 0.93 -0.16 2.07
CA ILE A 32 -0.09 -0.75 1.19
C ILE A 32 -0.09 -2.27 1.36
N HIS A 33 -1.21 -2.77 1.88
CA HIS A 33 -1.45 -4.17 2.09
C HIS A 33 -2.32 -4.73 0.95
N ILE A 34 -1.76 -5.63 0.14
CA ILE A 34 -2.50 -6.31 -0.92
C ILE A 34 -3.23 -7.51 -0.32
N ASP A 35 -4.55 -7.60 -0.50
CA ASP A 35 -5.33 -8.78 -0.08
C ASP A 35 -4.74 -10.04 -0.75
N LYS A 36 -4.51 -11.08 0.05
CA LYS A 36 -3.87 -12.32 -0.40
C LYS A 36 -4.61 -13.02 -1.56
N ARG A 37 -5.91 -12.76 -1.73
CA ARG A 37 -6.74 -13.30 -2.81
C ARG A 37 -6.55 -12.55 -4.14
N SER A 38 -5.87 -11.42 -4.15
CA SER A 38 -5.61 -10.67 -5.37
C SER A 38 -4.76 -11.47 -6.35
N SER A 39 -5.09 -11.32 -7.64
CA SER A 39 -4.37 -12.00 -8.72
C SER A 39 -2.89 -11.64 -8.74
N ILE A 40 -2.07 -12.52 -9.31
CA ILE A 40 -0.63 -12.30 -9.45
C ILE A 40 -0.38 -11.07 -10.33
N GLU A 41 -1.19 -10.90 -11.38
CA GLU A 41 -1.16 -9.75 -12.28
C GLU A 41 -1.40 -8.44 -11.52
N PHE A 42 -2.38 -8.41 -10.62
CA PHE A 42 -2.64 -7.25 -9.77
C PHE A 42 -1.47 -6.96 -8.83
N GLN A 43 -0.90 -7.99 -8.19
CA GLN A 43 0.24 -7.83 -7.29
C GLN A 43 1.47 -7.28 -8.02
N LEU A 44 1.73 -7.75 -9.24
CA LEU A 44 2.81 -7.23 -10.09
C LEU A 44 2.52 -5.79 -10.54
N ALA A 45 1.28 -5.48 -10.90
CA ALA A 45 0.89 -4.13 -11.27
C ALA A 45 1.07 -3.15 -10.09
N MET A 46 0.68 -3.54 -8.87
CA MET A 46 0.91 -2.76 -7.66
C MET A 46 2.40 -2.52 -7.40
N ARG A 47 3.27 -3.53 -7.59
CA ARG A 47 4.74 -3.36 -7.53
C ARG A 47 5.21 -2.29 -8.52
N GLY A 48 4.65 -2.23 -9.72
CA GLY A 48 4.96 -1.18 -10.70
C GLY A 48 4.40 0.20 -10.32
N VAL A 49 3.23 0.27 -9.68
CA VAL A 49 2.65 1.55 -9.25
C VAL A 49 3.45 2.18 -8.12
N VAL A 50 3.87 1.41 -7.11
CA VAL A 50 4.58 1.98 -5.94
C VAL A 50 5.94 2.58 -6.30
N THR A 51 6.62 2.08 -7.33
CA THR A 51 7.91 2.63 -7.78
C THR A 51 7.80 4.02 -8.41
N CYS A 52 6.58 4.48 -8.69
CA CYS A 52 6.32 5.83 -9.17
C CYS A 52 6.28 6.87 -8.04
N PHE A 53 6.37 6.45 -6.78
CA PHE A 53 6.32 7.29 -5.59
C PHE A 53 7.66 7.28 -4.83
N GLY A 54 7.80 8.15 -3.84
CA GLY A 54 8.98 8.19 -2.97
C GLY A 54 9.09 6.95 -2.07
N ALA A 55 10.22 6.86 -1.35
CA ALA A 55 10.49 5.78 -0.39
C ALA A 55 9.49 5.71 0.78
N ASN A 56 8.60 6.70 0.91
CA ASN A 56 7.53 6.74 1.91
C ASN A 56 6.27 5.96 1.50
N VAL A 57 6.28 5.23 0.37
CA VAL A 57 5.20 4.37 -0.10
C VAL A 57 5.72 2.95 -0.30
N GLU A 58 5.25 2.01 0.52
CA GLU A 58 5.77 0.64 0.55
C GLU A 58 4.67 -0.43 0.50
N LEU A 59 5.00 -1.60 -0.03
CA LEU A 59 4.12 -2.78 -0.01
C LEU A 59 4.46 -3.66 1.18
N VAL A 60 3.44 -4.14 1.89
CA VAL A 60 3.61 -5.19 2.91
C VAL A 60 4.21 -6.46 2.25
N PRO A 61 5.22 -7.11 2.89
CA PRO A 61 5.79 -8.37 2.44
C PRO A 61 4.73 -9.44 2.19
N VAL A 62 4.99 -10.37 1.27
CA VAL A 62 3.97 -11.35 0.85
C VAL A 62 3.61 -12.29 2.01
N GLU A 63 4.58 -12.56 2.87
CA GLU A 63 4.52 -13.46 4.02
C GLU A 63 3.57 -12.95 5.10
N GLU A 64 3.41 -11.64 5.21
CA GLU A 64 2.59 -10.95 6.20
C GLU A 64 1.19 -10.61 5.69
N ARG A 65 0.86 -10.98 4.44
CA ARG A 65 -0.45 -10.65 3.86
C ARG A 65 -1.57 -11.55 4.38
N THR A 66 -2.62 -10.92 4.90
CA THR A 66 -3.85 -11.57 5.35
C THR A 66 -5.00 -11.44 4.32
N THR A 67 -6.06 -12.22 4.50
CA THR A 67 -7.32 -12.09 3.74
C THR A 67 -8.28 -11.18 4.49
N GLY A 68 -8.78 -10.12 3.86
CA GLY A 68 -9.65 -9.15 4.53
C GLY A 68 -8.93 -8.24 5.55
N ALA A 69 -9.64 -7.30 6.17
CA ALA A 69 -9.09 -6.13 6.88
C ALA A 69 -8.34 -6.40 8.20
N GLU A 70 -7.93 -7.65 8.48
CA GLU A 70 -7.12 -7.98 9.65
C GLU A 70 -5.64 -7.78 9.31
N SER A 71 -5.20 -6.53 9.21
CA SER A 71 -3.78 -6.21 9.05
C SER A 71 -3.46 -4.95 9.85
N LEU A 72 -2.85 -5.14 11.02
CA LEU A 72 -2.04 -4.08 11.64
C LEU A 72 -0.75 -4.03 10.82
N CYS A 73 -0.58 -3.03 9.94
CA CYS A 73 0.79 -2.67 9.58
C CYS A 73 1.47 -2.35 10.92
N HIS A 74 2.52 -3.09 11.27
CA HIS A 74 3.46 -2.70 12.29
C HIS A 74 4.18 -1.45 11.78
N VAL A 75 3.47 -0.31 11.76
CA VAL A 75 4.11 0.98 11.75
C VAL A 75 4.67 1.11 13.16
N GLU A 76 5.85 0.55 13.37
CA GLU A 76 6.73 1.10 14.40
C GLU A 76 6.88 2.56 14.01
N VAL A 77 6.19 3.43 14.75
CA VAL A 77 6.44 4.86 14.70
C VAL A 77 7.92 4.99 15.00
N LEU A 78 8.71 5.32 13.98
CA LEU A 78 10.09 5.74 14.16
C LEU A 78 10.02 7.03 14.98
N ASP A 79 10.15 6.89 16.30
CA ASP A 79 10.51 7.98 17.21
C ASP A 79 11.92 8.49 16.88
#